data_AF-A0A4Q4VT94-F1
#
_entry.id   AF-A0A4Q4VT94-F1
#
_cell.length_a   1.000
_cell.length_b   1.000
_cell.length_c   1.000
_cell.angle_alpha   90.00
_cell.angle_beta   90.00
_cell.angle_gamma   90.00
#
_symmetry.space_group_name_H-M   'P 1'
#
loop_
_entity.id
_entity.type
_entity.pdbx_description
1 polymer ?
#
loop_
_entity_poly.entity_id
_entity_poly.type
_entity_poly.pdbx_seq_one_letter_code
_entity_poly.pdbx_strand_id
1 'polypeptide(L)'
;MATDRFLFGLFEAAVNPTFVFIMSLWYMGAEQPLQLEVYYWTNGIATMFGGLVGYAMGHIGTGLPRWIYVLLMFGPLSFVQGILSLLFLSDLPSTARFLTRRERAIAIERVSRNRQGVKN
;
A
#
# COMPACT_ATOMS: atom_id res chain seq x y z
N MET A 1 21.21 15.39 1.23
CA MET A 1 20.00 15.90 1.93
C MET A 1 18.89 16.33 0.97
N ALA A 2 19.12 17.25 0.02
CA ALA A 2 18.06 17.68 -0.93
C ALA A 2 17.68 16.57 -1.93
N THR A 3 18.67 15.86 -2.49
CA THR A 3 18.46 14.74 -3.41
C THR A 3 17.71 13.59 -2.75
N ASP A 4 18.08 13.23 -1.52
CA ASP A 4 17.44 12.11 -0.78
C ASP A 4 15.96 12.41 -0.50
N ARG A 5 15.65 13.65 -0.13
CA ARG A 5 14.27 14.11 0.09
C ARG A 5 13.46 14.13 -1.20
N PHE A 6 14.07 14.57 -2.31
CA PHE A 6 13.42 14.59 -3.61
C PHE A 6 13.08 13.19 -4.09
N LEU A 7 14.03 12.26 -4.02
CA LEU A 7 13.81 10.87 -4.40
C LEU A 7 12.73 10.23 -3.53
N PHE A 8 12.79 10.44 -2.21
CA PHE A 8 11.79 9.91 -1.30
C PHE A 8 10.38 10.44 -1.61
N GLY A 9 10.25 11.75 -1.83
CA GLY A 9 8.97 12.36 -2.20
C GLY A 9 8.44 11.88 -3.56
N LEU A 10 9.32 11.64 -4.53
CA LEU A 10 8.94 11.08 -5.83
C LEU A 10 8.36 9.66 -5.69
N PHE A 11 9.00 8.81 -4.88
CA PHE A 11 8.50 7.45 -4.63
C PHE A 11 7.18 7.47 -3.87
N GLU A 12 7.05 8.30 -2.83
CA GLU A 12 5.85 8.40 -2.01
C GLU A 12 4.63 8.89 -2.82
N ALA A 13 4.84 9.84 -3.74
CA ALA A 13 3.78 10.37 -4.59
C ALA A 13 3.20 9.32 -5.56
N ALA A 14 3.99 8.33 -5.98
CA ALA A 14 3.54 7.28 -6.89
C ALA A 14 2.70 6.19 -6.20
N VAL A 15 2.80 6.03 -4.87
CA VAL A 15 2.13 4.94 -4.14
C VAL A 15 0.61 5.06 -4.19
N ASN A 16 0.07 6.23 -3.85
CA ASN A 16 -1.38 6.46 -3.83
C ASN A 16 -2.07 6.22 -5.19
N PRO A 17 -1.60 6.80 -6.33
CA PRO A 17 -2.25 6.56 -7.62
C PRO A 17 -2.11 5.11 -8.08
N THR A 18 -0.98 4.44 -7.75
CA THR A 18 -0.79 3.02 -8.07
C THR A 18 -1.79 2.14 -7.32
N PHE A 19 -2.02 2.41 -6.03
CA PHE A 19 -3.01 1.69 -5.24
C PHE A 19 -4.43 1.87 -5.79
N VAL A 20 -4.83 3.10 -6.10
CA VAL A 20 -6.15 3.39 -6.70
C VAL A 20 -6.31 2.69 -8.06
N PHE A 21 -5.26 2.65 -8.87
CA PHE A 21 -5.26 1.93 -10.14
C PHE A 21 -5.47 0.43 -9.96
N ILE A 22 -4.71 -0.23 -9.07
CA ILE A 22 -4.85 -1.67 -8.77
C ILE A 22 -6.26 -1.97 -8.27
N MET A 23 -6.78 -1.12 -7.38
CA MET A 23 -8.14 -1.22 -6.85
C MET A 23 -9.19 -1.18 -7.97
N SER A 24 -9.01 -0.30 -8.96
CA SER A 24 -9.91 -0.20 -10.12
C SER A 24 -9.91 -1.44 -11.01
N LEU A 25 -8.82 -2.22 -11.02
CA LEU A 25 -8.69 -3.44 -11.82
C LEU A 25 -9.35 -4.66 -11.17
N TRP A 26 -9.40 -4.70 -9.84
CA TRP A 26 -9.86 -5.85 -9.06
C TRP A 26 -11.29 -5.72 -8.50
N TYR A 27 -11.78 -4.50 -8.28
CA TYR A 27 -13.04 -4.26 -7.56
C TYR A 27 -14.08 -3.50 -8.38
N MET A 28 -15.37 -3.76 -8.10
CA MET A 28 -16.45 -3.01 -8.73
C MET A 28 -16.52 -1.56 -8.24
N GLY A 29 -17.07 -0.66 -9.05
CA GLY A 29 -17.17 0.76 -8.71
C GLY A 29 -17.93 1.04 -7.41
N ALA A 30 -18.89 0.19 -7.06
CA ALA A 30 -19.64 0.27 -5.80
C ALA A 30 -18.82 -0.16 -4.57
N GLU A 31 -17.76 -0.95 -4.74
CA GLU A 31 -16.93 -1.50 -3.65
C GLU A 31 -15.63 -0.70 -3.45
N GLN A 32 -15.21 0.06 -4.47
CA GLN A 32 -14.05 0.96 -4.41
C GLN A 32 -14.03 1.92 -3.20
N PRO A 33 -15.12 2.61 -2.82
CA PRO A 33 -15.08 3.56 -1.71
C PRO A 33 -14.79 2.87 -0.37
N LEU A 34 -15.39 1.70 -0.11
CA LEU A 34 -15.16 0.95 1.12
C LEU A 34 -13.71 0.51 1.27
N GLN A 35 -13.07 0.05 0.19
CA GLN A 35 -11.67 -0.35 0.27
C GLN A 35 -10.73 0.84 0.43
N LEU A 36 -11.05 1.97 -0.19
CA LEU A 36 -10.29 3.20 -0.04
C LEU A 36 -10.37 3.71 1.40
N GLU A 37 -11.54 3.62 2.03
CA GLU A 37 -11.70 3.92 3.45
C GLU A 37 -10.83 3.01 4.32
N VAL A 38 -10.86 1.69 4.11
CA VAL A 38 -10.00 0.74 4.85
C VAL A 38 -8.51 1.09 4.69
N TYR A 39 -8.09 1.50 3.48
CA TYR A 39 -6.73 1.99 3.25
C TYR A 39 -6.42 3.25 4.07
N TYR A 40 -7.31 4.24 4.08
CA TYR A 40 -7.11 5.47 4.86
C TYR A 40 -7.14 5.25 6.38
N TRP A 41 -7.92 4.30 6.89
CA TRP A 41 -7.91 3.96 8.31
C TRP A 41 -6.53 3.45 8.77
N THR A 42 -5.79 2.78 7.88
CA THR A 42 -4.43 2.32 8.16
C THR A 42 -3.47 3.49 8.38
N ASN A 43 -3.70 4.65 7.74
CA ASN A 43 -2.90 5.86 7.96
C ASN A 43 -3.06 6.40 9.40
N GLY A 44 -4.28 6.33 9.95
CA GLY A 44 -4.54 6.69 11.34
C GLY A 44 -3.79 5.79 12.32
N ILE A 45 -3.82 4.47 12.07
CA ILE A 45 -3.06 3.49 12.87
C ILE A 45 -1.56 3.77 12.79
N ALA A 46 -1.03 3.99 11.57
CA ALA A 46 0.38 4.32 11.37
C ALA A 46 0.82 5.56 12.14
N THR A 47 -0.04 6.59 12.22
CA THR A 47 0.23 7.81 12.98
C THR A 47 0.29 7.55 14.48
N MET A 48 -0.62 6.72 15.01
CA MET A 48 -0.59 6.33 16.44
C MET A 48 0.69 5.57 16.79
N PHE A 49 1.08 4.59 15.97
CA PHE A 49 2.34 3.86 16.16
C PHE A 49 3.56 4.75 15.99
N GLY A 50 3.54 5.69 15.03
CA GLY A 50 4.60 6.68 14.83
C GLY A 50 4.81 7.56 16.07
N GLY A 51 3.73 7.97 16.74
CA GLY A 51 3.79 8.72 18.00
C GLY A 51 4.41 7.91 19.15
N LEU A 52 4.04 6.63 19.29
CA LEU A 52 4.60 5.74 20.31
C LEU A 52 6.10 5.49 20.08
N VAL A 53 6.49 5.27 18.83
CA VAL A 53 7.88 5.09 18.41
C VAL A 53 8.71 6.37 18.63
N GLY A 54 8.12 7.54 18.38
CA GLY A 54 8.73 8.84 18.72
C GLY A 54 8.97 9.02 20.21
N TYR A 55 8.03 8.59 21.06
CA TYR A 55 8.20 8.60 22.51
C TYR A 55 9.29 7.64 22.98
N ALA A 56 9.33 6.41 22.42
CA ALA A 56 10.35 5.42 22.72
C ALA A 56 11.78 5.92 22.37
N MET A 57 11.94 6.64 21.26
CA MET A 57 13.23 7.24 20.89
C MET A 57 13.65 8.42 21.77
N GLY A 58 12.70 9.11 22.42
CA GLY A 58 12.99 10.14 23.41
C GLY A 58 13.67 9.59 24.68
N HIS A 59 13.47 8.30 24.98
CA HIS A 59 14.04 7.63 26.15
C HIS A 59 15.42 6.97 25.90
N ILE A 60 15.86 6.86 24.64
CA ILE A 60 17.15 6.22 24.29
C ILE A 60 18.26 7.29 24.33
N GLY A 61 19.07 7.26 25.38
CA GLY A 61 20.15 8.23 25.64
C GLY A 61 21.57 7.79 25.26
N THR A 62 21.75 6.63 24.62
CA THR A 62 23.09 6.03 24.42
C THR A 62 23.54 6.05 22.96
N GLY A 63 24.65 6.78 22.72
CA GLY A 63 25.63 6.57 21.64
C GLY A 63 25.32 7.05 20.22
N LEU A 64 24.13 6.79 19.67
CA LEU A 64 23.82 7.06 18.27
C LEU A 64 22.88 8.27 18.08
N PRO A 65 22.99 9.00 16.96
CA PRO A 65 22.04 10.04 16.58
C PRO A 65 20.62 9.48 16.49
N ARG A 66 19.64 10.15 17.11
CA ARG A 66 18.23 9.72 17.17
C ARG A 66 17.62 9.40 15.80
N TRP A 67 18.05 10.12 14.76
CA TRP A 67 17.56 9.93 13.38
C TRP A 67 17.96 8.57 12.77
N ILE A 68 19.06 7.96 13.22
CA ILE A 68 19.51 6.65 12.72
C ILE A 68 18.60 5.53 13.24
N TYR A 69 18.13 5.63 14.48
CA TYR A 69 17.19 4.66 15.06
C TYR A 69 15.86 4.62 14.30
N VAL A 70 15.39 5.78 13.82
CA VAL A 70 14.21 5.87 12.94
C VAL A 70 14.45 5.09 11.65
N LEU A 71 15.58 5.35 10.98
CA LEU A 71 15.90 4.68 9.71
C LEU A 71 16.10 3.17 9.88
N LEU A 72 16.69 2.74 11.00
CA LEU A 72 16.92 1.32 11.27
C LEU A 72 15.62 0.55 11.57
N MET A 73 14.58 1.23 12.07
CA MET A 73 13.28 0.62 12.33
C MET A 73 12.38 0.65 11.07
N PHE A 74 12.25 1.81 10.44
CA PHE A 74 11.37 1.98 9.27
C PHE A 74 11.98 1.45 7.97
N GLY A 75 13.30 1.46 7.84
CA GLY A 75 14.02 0.95 6.66
C GLY A 75 13.72 -0.52 6.34
N PRO A 76 13.96 -1.47 7.27
CA PRO A 76 13.65 -2.88 7.03
C PRO A 76 12.15 -3.13 6.91
N LEU A 77 11.30 -2.37 7.61
CA LEU A 77 9.84 -2.49 7.50
C LEU A 77 9.37 -2.17 6.06
N SER A 78 9.86 -1.07 5.49
CA SER A 78 9.58 -0.70 4.10
C SER A 78 10.17 -1.69 3.10
N PHE A 79 11.35 -2.24 3.37
CA PHE A 79 11.97 -3.24 2.51
C PHE A 79 11.18 -4.55 2.49
N VAL A 80 10.76 -5.04 3.67
CA VAL A 80 9.89 -6.21 3.79
C VAL A 80 8.57 -5.96 3.06
N GLN A 81 7.97 -4.77 3.21
CA GLN A 81 6.74 -4.46 2.50
C GLN A 81 6.93 -4.40 0.98
N GLY A 82 8.08 -3.92 0.48
CA GLY A 82 8.43 -4.00 -0.94
C GLY A 82 8.57 -5.43 -1.44
N ILE A 83 9.14 -6.34 -0.64
CA ILE A 83 9.21 -7.77 -1.01
C ILE A 83 7.82 -8.41 -1.00
N LEU A 84 7.01 -8.11 0.01
CA LEU A 84 5.65 -8.63 0.11
C LEU A 84 4.80 -8.14 -1.06
N SER A 85 4.91 -6.88 -1.46
CA SER A 85 4.21 -6.39 -2.64
C SER A 85 4.69 -7.13 -3.90
N LEU A 86 5.98 -7.38 -4.09
CA LEU A 86 6.45 -8.17 -5.24
C LEU A 86 5.95 -9.63 -5.24
N LEU A 87 5.73 -10.23 -4.07
CA LEU A 87 5.24 -11.61 -3.96
C LEU A 87 3.73 -11.73 -4.07
N PHE A 88 2.98 -10.79 -3.50
CA PHE A 88 1.52 -10.82 -3.42
C PHE A 88 0.83 -10.06 -4.56
N LEU A 89 1.49 -9.06 -5.14
CA LEU A 89 0.96 -8.28 -6.26
C LEU A 89 1.12 -9.08 -7.56
N SER A 90 0.19 -10.01 -7.80
CA SER A 90 -0.04 -10.54 -9.14
C SER A 90 -0.70 -9.45 -9.97
N ASP A 91 0.00 -8.96 -10.99
CA ASP A 91 -0.36 -7.81 -11.84
C ASP A 91 -1.74 -7.87 -12.50
N LEU A 92 -2.42 -9.02 -12.49
CA LEU A 92 -3.78 -9.14 -13.01
C LEU A 92 -4.61 -10.14 -12.20
N PRO A 93 -5.94 -9.92 -12.06
CA PRO A 93 -6.88 -10.95 -11.59
C PRO A 93 -6.88 -12.19 -12.50
N SER A 94 -6.32 -12.06 -13.71
CA SER A 94 -5.97 -13.19 -14.56
C SER A 94 -4.74 -13.93 -13.98
N THR A 95 -3.57 -13.33 -13.80
CA THR A 95 -2.34 -14.06 -13.43
C THR A 95 -2.24 -14.45 -11.93
N ALA A 96 -3.27 -14.18 -11.13
CA ALA A 96 -3.30 -14.49 -9.70
C ALA A 96 -2.95 -15.96 -9.39
N ARG A 97 -1.71 -16.19 -8.92
CA ARG A 97 -1.23 -17.53 -8.49
C ARG A 97 -1.99 -18.11 -7.29
N PHE A 98 -2.80 -17.29 -6.62
CA PHE A 98 -3.56 -17.66 -5.43
C PHE A 98 -5.02 -18.05 -5.70
N LEU A 99 -5.55 -17.82 -6.91
CA LEU A 99 -6.95 -18.15 -7.24
C LEU A 99 -7.04 -19.45 -8.07
N THR A 100 -7.98 -20.31 -7.68
CA THR A 100 -8.32 -21.52 -8.45
C THR A 100 -8.92 -21.11 -9.81
N ARG A 101 -8.76 -21.93 -10.87
CA ARG A 101 -9.28 -21.62 -12.23
C ARG A 101 -10.76 -21.17 -12.26
N ARG A 102 -11.58 -21.69 -11.32
CA ARG A 102 -13.01 -21.35 -11.17
C ARG A 102 -13.22 -19.94 -10.62
N GLU A 103 -12.44 -19.53 -9.63
CA GLU A 103 -12.54 -18.21 -9.00
C GLU A 103 -12.04 -17.11 -9.95
N ARG A 104 -11.00 -17.43 -10.73
CA ARG A 104 -10.49 -16.55 -11.79
C ARG A 104 -11.55 -16.27 -12.86
N ALA A 105 -12.32 -17.28 -13.27
CA ALA A 105 -13.41 -17.11 -14.23
C ALA A 105 -14.54 -16.22 -13.68
N ILE A 106 -14.92 -16.41 -12.41
CA ILE A 106 -15.95 -15.61 -11.73
C ILE A 106 -15.48 -14.16 -11.53
N ALA A 107 -14.21 -13.94 -11.21
CA ALA A 107 -13.63 -12.59 -11.07
C ALA A 107 -13.61 -11.83 -12.40
N ILE A 108 -13.19 -12.49 -13.48
CA ILE A 108 -13.20 -11.90 -14.84
C ILE A 108 -14.63 -11.60 -15.31
N GLU A 109 -15.58 -12.52 -15.07
CA GLU A 109 -16.99 -12.31 -15.42
C GLU A 109 -17.61 -11.16 -14.61
N ARG A 110 -17.27 -11.03 -13.31
CA ARG A 110 -17.70 -9.91 -12.46
C ARG A 110 -17.14 -8.57 -12.94
N VAL A 111 -15.83 -8.49 -13.19
CA VAL A 111 -15.19 -7.26 -13.67
C VAL A 111 -15.69 -6.88 -15.08
N SER A 112 -15.89 -7.86 -15.97
CA SER A 112 -16.46 -7.63 -17.32
C SER A 112 -17.93 -7.21 -17.28
N ARG A 113 -18.73 -7.71 -16.33
CA ARG A 113 -20.13 -7.28 -16.13
C ARG A 113 -20.21 -5.87 -15.56
N ASN A 114 -19.14 -5.39 -14.93
CA ASN A 114 -18.97 -4.02 -14.48
C ASN A 114 -18.39 -3.10 -15.58
N ARG A 115 -18.53 -3.47 -16.88
CA ARG A 115 -18.44 -2.50 -17.99
C ARG A 115 -19.32 -1.33 -17.61
N GLN A 116 -18.66 -0.21 -17.30
CA GLN A 116 -19.26 1.08 -16.99
C GLN A 116 -20.54 1.25 -17.79
N GLY A 117 -21.64 1.39 -17.07
CA GLY A 117 -22.92 1.69 -17.68
C GLY A 117 -22.73 2.86 -18.63
N VAL A 118 -22.96 2.59 -19.90
CA VAL A 118 -23.52 3.55 -20.84
C VAL A 118 -24.68 4.23 -20.12
N LYS A 119 -24.50 5.49 -19.73
CA LYS A 119 -25.58 6.42 -19.47
C LYS A 119 -25.14 7.82 -19.89
N ASN A 120 -25.47 8.12 -21.15
CA ASN A 120 -25.64 9.40 -21.85
C ASN A 120 -24.66 10.53 -21.58
#